data_AF-A0A959EPQ2-F1
#
_entry.id   AF-A0A959EPQ2-F1
#
_cell.length_a   1.000
_cell.length_b   1.000
_cell.length_c   1.000
_cell.angle_alpha   90.00
_cell.angle_beta   90.00
_cell.angle_gamma   90.00
#
_symmetry.space_group_name_H-M   'P 1'
#
loop_
_entity.id
_entity.type
_entity.pdbx_description
1 polymer ?
#
loop_
_entity_poly.entity_id
_entity_poly.type
_entity_poly.pdbx_seq_one_letter_code
_entity_poly.pdbx_strand_id
1 'polypeptide(L)'
;SIVLIYAFVSPRYLFAPEPVCHTGGLFERFDDPLSEEYQAAVREVLQGKTPADFRYFFRTFLEEEDGAYLLVNFRADGWCFDVRMLVDRWDKLAGMKKVNGRSYPEELHELEWELRRVGEEQEVAYVDMRRVID
;
A
#
# COMPACT_ATOMS: atom_id res chain seq x y z
N SER A 1 -5.56 14.69 42.57
CA SER A 1 -5.14 15.07 41.22
C SER A 1 -4.70 13.84 40.48
N ILE A 2 -5.45 13.41 39.46
CA ILE A 2 -5.11 12.26 38.62
C ILE A 2 -4.18 12.77 37.51
N VAL A 3 -2.93 12.33 37.52
CA VAL A 3 -1.97 12.62 36.45
C VAL A 3 -2.27 11.64 35.31
N LEU A 4 -2.96 12.11 34.27
CA LEU A 4 -3.05 11.40 33.00
C LEU A 4 -1.68 11.45 32.33
N ILE A 5 -0.92 10.36 32.45
CA ILE A 5 0.27 10.13 31.64
C ILE A 5 -0.22 9.76 30.24
N TYR A 6 -0.28 10.75 29.35
CA TYR A 6 -0.39 10.49 27.92
C TYR A 6 0.88 9.75 27.49
N ALA A 7 0.80 8.44 27.36
CA ALA A 7 1.81 7.69 26.63
C ALA A 7 1.76 8.19 25.17
N PHE A 8 2.73 9.03 24.79
CA PHE A 8 3.00 9.30 23.40
C PHE A 8 3.46 7.99 22.77
N VAL A 9 2.51 7.25 22.19
CA VAL A 9 2.81 6.13 21.30
C VAL A 9 3.32 6.75 20.01
N SER A 10 4.58 7.19 20.03
CA SER A 10 5.26 7.61 18.80
C SER A 10 5.23 6.43 17.84
N PRO A 11 4.67 6.58 16.63
CA PRO A 11 4.61 5.48 15.70
C PRO A 11 6.04 5.02 15.37
N ARG A 12 6.34 3.76 15.68
CA ARG A 12 7.70 3.19 15.53
C ARG A 12 8.29 3.38 14.13
N TYR A 13 7.43 3.54 13.11
CA TYR A 13 7.82 3.73 11.72
C TYR A 13 8.56 5.05 11.44
N LEU A 14 8.34 6.11 12.24
CA LEU A 14 8.98 7.43 12.00
C LEU A 14 10.49 7.45 12.26
N PHE A 15 11.02 6.44 12.97
CA PHE A 15 12.43 6.36 13.35
C PHE A 15 13.10 5.05 12.93
N ALA A 16 12.38 4.18 12.21
CA ALA A 16 12.91 2.93 11.71
C ALA A 16 13.53 3.14 10.33
N PRO A 17 14.71 2.54 10.05
CA PRO A 17 15.28 2.57 8.71
C PRO A 17 14.28 1.98 7.72
N GLU A 18 14.31 2.49 6.49
CA GLU A 18 13.55 1.92 5.37
C GLU A 18 13.85 0.43 5.24
N PRO A 19 12.84 -0.45 5.14
CA PRO A 19 13.08 -1.87 4.93
C PRO A 19 13.78 -2.03 3.57
N VAL A 20 14.90 -2.75 3.58
CA VAL A 20 15.63 -3.05 2.34
C VAL A 20 14.75 -3.93 1.48
N CYS A 21 14.41 -3.45 0.29
CA CYS A 21 13.65 -4.23 -0.67
C CYS A 21 14.57 -5.26 -1.34
N HIS A 22 14.46 -6.50 -0.90
CA HIS A 22 14.88 -7.65 -1.69
C HIS A 22 13.60 -8.32 -2.18
N THR A 23 13.30 -8.24 -3.47
CA THR A 23 12.39 -9.21 -4.11
C THR A 23 13.06 -10.56 -3.96
N GLY A 24 12.78 -11.30 -2.88
CA GLY A 24 13.33 -12.61 -2.64
C GLY A 24 12.29 -13.69 -2.88
N GLY A 25 12.65 -14.73 -3.62
CA GLY A 25 11.97 -16.02 -3.68
C GLY A 25 10.62 -16.01 -4.41
N LEU A 26 9.54 -15.60 -3.74
CA LEU A 26 8.18 -15.81 -4.24
C LEU A 26 7.85 -14.95 -5.46
N PHE A 27 8.36 -13.71 -5.49
CA PHE A 27 8.03 -12.73 -6.51
C PHE A 27 9.07 -12.59 -7.62
N GLU A 28 10.27 -13.18 -7.46
CA GLU A 28 11.34 -13.18 -8.48
C GLU A 28 11.00 -14.01 -9.72
N ARG A 29 10.04 -14.93 -9.60
CA ARG A 29 9.60 -15.83 -10.68
C ARG A 29 8.62 -15.18 -11.66
N PHE A 30 8.20 -13.95 -11.42
CA PHE A 30 7.23 -13.25 -12.25
C PHE A 30 7.91 -12.10 -12.99
N ASP A 31 7.67 -12.02 -14.29
CA ASP A 31 8.25 -10.98 -15.15
C ASP A 31 7.48 -9.65 -15.07
N ASP A 32 6.20 -9.70 -14.68
CA ASP A 32 5.31 -8.54 -14.68
C ASP A 32 4.54 -8.43 -13.35
N PRO A 33 4.76 -7.35 -12.57
CA PRO A 33 4.03 -7.10 -11.33
C PRO A 33 2.54 -6.80 -11.54
N LEU A 34 2.09 -6.53 -12.77
CA LEU A 34 0.67 -6.30 -13.09
C LEU A 34 -0.03 -7.56 -13.62
N SER A 35 0.70 -8.64 -13.85
CA SER A 35 0.09 -9.90 -14.29
C SER A 35 -0.87 -10.46 -13.23
N GLU A 36 -1.94 -11.11 -13.68
CA GLU A 36 -2.94 -11.68 -12.78
C GLU A 36 -2.37 -12.80 -11.89
N GLU A 37 -1.40 -13.57 -12.41
CA GLU A 37 -0.69 -14.58 -11.61
C GLU A 37 0.10 -13.94 -10.45
N TYR A 38 0.74 -12.81 -10.70
CA TYR A 38 1.45 -12.05 -9.69
C TYR A 38 0.48 -11.49 -8.65
N GLN A 39 -0.59 -10.82 -9.09
CA GLN A 39 -1.58 -10.23 -8.19
C GLN A 39 -2.36 -11.29 -7.39
N ALA A 40 -2.57 -12.49 -7.95
CA ALA A 40 -3.10 -13.62 -7.20
C ALA A 40 -2.17 -14.04 -6.05
N ALA A 41 -0.87 -14.18 -6.32
CA ALA A 41 0.13 -14.50 -5.29
C ALA A 41 0.21 -13.41 -4.21
N VAL A 42 0.10 -12.13 -4.60
CA VAL A 42 0.00 -11.01 -3.65
C VAL A 42 -1.21 -11.20 -2.73
N ARG A 43 -2.41 -11.46 -3.29
CA ARG A 43 -3.63 -11.63 -2.49
C ARG A 43 -3.54 -12.81 -1.54
N GLU A 44 -2.91 -13.92 -1.93
CA GLU A 44 -2.64 -15.05 -1.03
C GLU A 44 -1.78 -14.64 0.17
N VAL A 45 -0.71 -13.86 -0.05
CA VAL A 45 0.13 -13.34 1.04
C VAL A 45 -0.68 -12.44 1.96
N LEU A 46 -1.59 -11.63 1.42
CA LEU A 46 -2.36 -10.65 2.19
C LEU A 46 -3.50 -11.27 3.04
N GLN A 47 -3.96 -12.50 2.76
CA GLN A 47 -5.07 -13.13 3.51
C GLN A 47 -4.82 -13.26 5.02
N GLY A 48 -3.57 -13.36 5.45
CA GLY A 48 -3.17 -13.47 6.86
C GLY A 48 -2.49 -12.21 7.41
N LYS A 49 -2.62 -11.08 6.71
CA LYS A 49 -1.90 -9.84 7.02
C LYS A 49 -2.85 -8.68 7.25
N THR A 50 -2.32 -7.65 7.87
CA THR A 50 -3.00 -6.41 8.20
C THR A 50 -2.21 -5.22 7.65
N PRO A 51 -2.85 -4.05 7.53
CA PRO A 51 -2.13 -2.87 7.06
C PRO A 51 -0.96 -2.44 7.97
N ALA A 52 -0.93 -2.83 9.24
CA ALA A 52 0.18 -2.51 10.14
C ALA A 52 1.45 -3.34 9.88
N ASP A 53 1.35 -4.41 9.08
CA ASP A 53 2.47 -5.33 8.81
C ASP A 53 3.45 -4.78 7.77
N PHE A 54 3.09 -3.71 7.06
CA PHE A 54 3.86 -3.20 5.92
C PHE A 54 4.10 -1.69 6.00
N ARG A 55 5.13 -1.27 5.27
CA ARG A 55 5.34 0.11 4.83
C ARG A 55 5.04 0.20 3.33
N TYR A 56 4.62 1.36 2.88
CA TYR A 56 3.99 1.52 1.58
C TYR A 56 4.70 2.60 0.79
N PHE A 57 5.11 2.28 -0.43
CA PHE A 57 5.83 3.21 -1.28
C PHE A 57 5.07 3.41 -2.58
N PHE A 58 4.67 4.65 -2.85
CA PHE A 58 3.97 5.03 -4.06
C PHE A 58 4.81 4.67 -5.30
N ARG A 59 4.18 4.05 -6.30
CA ARG A 59 4.79 3.85 -7.62
C ARG A 59 4.16 4.76 -8.66
N THR A 60 2.87 4.57 -8.92
CA THR A 60 2.12 5.33 -9.93
C THR A 60 0.62 5.13 -9.74
N PHE A 61 -0.19 5.93 -10.43
CA PHE A 61 -1.57 5.59 -10.75
C PHE A 61 -1.66 4.88 -12.09
N LEU A 62 -2.63 3.98 -12.23
CA LEU A 62 -2.98 3.26 -13.45
C LEU A 62 -4.45 3.56 -13.79
N GLU A 63 -4.74 3.76 -15.07
CA GLU A 63 -6.11 3.83 -15.58
C GLU A 63 -6.33 2.66 -16.52
N GLU A 64 -7.24 1.77 -16.15
CA GLU A 64 -7.59 0.56 -16.88
C GLU A 64 -9.09 0.62 -17.24
N GLU A 65 -9.55 -0.28 -18.12
CA GLU A 65 -10.96 -0.28 -18.55
C GLU A 65 -11.93 -0.47 -17.37
N ASP A 66 -11.52 -1.25 -16.38
CA ASP A 66 -12.34 -1.67 -15.25
C ASP A 66 -12.24 -0.73 -14.03
N GLY A 67 -11.39 0.30 -14.11
CA GLY A 67 -11.26 1.27 -13.04
C GLY A 67 -9.91 1.96 -12.96
N ALA A 68 -9.75 2.71 -11.88
CA ALA A 68 -8.52 3.42 -11.58
C ALA A 68 -7.84 2.75 -10.38
N TYR A 69 -6.54 2.54 -10.52
CA TYR A 69 -5.74 1.79 -9.58
C TYR A 69 -4.56 2.62 -9.09
N LEU A 70 -4.13 2.29 -7.88
CA LEU A 70 -2.91 2.77 -7.27
C LEU A 70 -1.93 1.60 -7.22
N LEU A 71 -0.76 1.76 -7.84
CA LEU A 71 0.32 0.80 -7.71
C LEU A 71 1.20 1.21 -6.52
N VAL A 72 1.29 0.34 -5.52
CA VAL A 72 2.04 0.57 -4.29
C VAL A 72 2.99 -0.58 -4.04
N ASN A 73 4.23 -0.27 -3.70
CA ASN A 73 5.17 -1.28 -3.24
C ASN A 73 5.00 -1.51 -1.72
N PHE A 74 4.62 -2.72 -1.34
CA PHE A 74 4.50 -3.16 0.04
C PHE A 74 5.85 -3.70 0.49
N ARG A 75 6.35 -3.19 1.61
CA ARG A 75 7.64 -3.60 2.19
C ARG A 75 7.49 -4.00 3.64
N ALA A 76 8.01 -5.18 3.97
CA ALA A 76 8.21 -5.65 5.34
C ALA A 76 9.49 -6.50 5.40
N ASP A 77 9.86 -6.97 6.58
CA ASP A 77 11.01 -7.85 6.73
C ASP A 77 10.81 -9.14 5.90
N GLY A 78 11.67 -9.36 4.91
CA GLY A 78 11.57 -10.48 3.96
C GLY A 78 10.46 -10.39 2.90
N TRP A 79 9.72 -9.27 2.83
CA TRP A 79 8.66 -9.07 1.84
C TRP A 79 8.86 -7.77 1.07
N CYS A 80 8.93 -7.87 -0.25
CA CYS A 80 8.89 -6.71 -1.14
C CYS A 80 8.14 -7.09 -2.41
N PHE A 81 6.98 -6.47 -2.64
CA PHE A 81 6.14 -6.72 -3.81
C PHE A 81 5.26 -5.53 -4.14
N ASP A 82 4.87 -5.40 -5.39
CA ASP A 82 3.96 -4.35 -5.84
C ASP A 82 2.50 -4.82 -5.71
N VAL A 83 1.60 -3.93 -5.37
CA VAL A 83 0.19 -4.23 -5.17
C VAL A 83 -0.61 -3.29 -6.03
N ARG A 84 -1.42 -3.86 -6.92
CA ARG A 84 -2.40 -3.13 -7.69
C ARG A 84 -3.63 -2.96 -6.81
N MET A 85 -3.89 -1.73 -6.36
CA MET A 85 -5.00 -1.43 -5.45
C MET A 85 -6.11 -0.67 -6.15
N LEU A 86 -7.35 -1.17 -6.08
CA LEU A 86 -8.52 -0.48 -6.61
C LEU A 86 -8.80 0.80 -5.81
N VAL A 87 -9.00 1.92 -6.51
CA VAL A 87 -9.29 3.23 -5.89
C VAL A 87 -10.70 3.68 -6.24
N ASP A 88 -11.61 3.58 -5.26
CA ASP A 88 -12.98 4.10 -5.33
C ASP A 88 -13.16 5.44 -4.60
N ARG A 89 -12.20 5.82 -3.75
CA ARG A 89 -12.20 7.06 -2.97
C ARG A 89 -10.95 7.90 -3.25
N TRP A 90 -11.18 9.15 -3.60
CA TRP A 90 -10.14 10.07 -4.09
C TRP A 90 -9.82 11.23 -3.15
N ASP A 91 -10.47 11.33 -2.01
CA ASP A 91 -10.37 12.45 -1.07
C ASP A 91 -8.93 12.80 -0.69
N LYS A 92 -8.10 11.81 -0.34
CA LYS A 92 -6.68 12.03 0.01
C LYS A 92 -5.72 11.80 -1.16
N LEU A 93 -6.16 11.12 -2.22
CA LEU A 93 -5.34 10.78 -3.38
C LEU A 93 -5.47 11.78 -4.54
N ALA A 94 -6.51 12.62 -4.59
CA ALA A 94 -6.80 13.49 -5.74
C ALA A 94 -5.68 14.48 -6.06
N GLY A 95 -5.06 15.06 -5.03
CA GLY A 95 -3.91 15.96 -5.20
C GLY A 95 -2.71 15.22 -5.79
N MET A 96 -2.42 14.04 -5.23
CA MET A 96 -1.32 13.18 -5.66
C MET A 96 -1.53 12.66 -7.10
N LYS A 97 -2.78 12.31 -7.48
CA LYS A 97 -3.16 11.87 -8.82
C LYS A 97 -2.81 12.91 -9.89
N LYS A 98 -3.13 14.18 -9.65
CA LYS A 98 -2.91 15.27 -10.62
C LYS A 98 -1.45 15.44 -11.03
N VAL A 99 -0.52 15.14 -10.13
CA VAL A 99 0.92 15.28 -10.36
C VAL A 99 1.64 13.93 -10.44
N ASN A 100 0.89 12.82 -10.46
CA ASN A 100 1.38 11.45 -10.36
C ASN A 100 2.49 11.28 -9.31
N GLY A 101 2.26 11.81 -8.10
CA GLY A 101 3.17 11.68 -6.95
C GLY A 101 4.44 12.55 -6.96
N ARG A 102 4.76 13.31 -8.03
CA ARG A 102 6.04 14.06 -8.14
C ARG A 102 6.33 15.05 -7.00
N SER A 103 5.32 15.55 -6.31
CA SER A 103 5.45 16.52 -5.21
C SER A 103 5.09 15.95 -3.84
N TYR A 104 4.88 14.64 -3.76
CA TYR A 104 4.44 13.96 -2.56
C TYR A 104 5.58 13.08 -2.02
N PRO A 105 5.65 12.83 -0.70
CA PRO A 105 6.56 11.83 -0.15
C PRO A 105 6.38 10.49 -0.85
N GLU A 106 7.48 9.78 -1.10
CA GLU A 106 7.42 8.46 -1.72
C GLU A 106 6.71 7.44 -0.82
N GLU A 107 6.79 7.60 0.50
CA GLU A 107 6.14 6.71 1.46
C GLU A 107 4.71 7.17 1.81
N LEU A 108 3.75 6.25 1.72
CA LEU A 108 2.36 6.43 2.10
C LEU A 108 2.16 5.94 3.55
N HIS A 109 2.12 6.86 4.50
CA HIS A 109 1.94 6.51 5.91
C HIS A 109 0.49 6.13 6.24
N GLU A 110 0.35 5.13 7.11
CA GLU A 110 -0.95 4.65 7.62
C GLU A 110 -1.92 4.30 6.49
N LEU A 111 -1.40 3.77 5.37
CA LEU A 111 -2.24 3.26 4.28
C LEU A 111 -3.07 2.09 4.80
N GLU A 112 -4.38 2.24 4.71
CA GLU A 112 -5.36 1.19 4.99
C GLU A 112 -5.85 0.58 3.68
N TRP A 113 -5.99 -0.73 3.68
CA TRP A 113 -6.48 -1.51 2.57
C TRP A 113 -7.28 -2.70 3.08
N GLU A 114 -8.13 -3.23 2.23
CA GLU A 114 -8.88 -4.45 2.50
C GLU A 114 -8.89 -5.36 1.28
N LEU A 115 -9.07 -6.66 1.53
CA LEU A 115 -9.38 -7.60 0.46
C LEU A 115 -10.89 -7.59 0.23
N ARG A 116 -11.32 -7.01 -0.90
CA ARG A 116 -12.73 -6.84 -1.25
C ARG A 116 -13.10 -7.78 -2.38
N ARG A 117 -14.30 -8.36 -2.32
CA ARG A 117 -14.86 -9.12 -3.45
C ARG A 117 -15.54 -8.18 -4.43
N VAL A 118 -15.12 -8.21 -5.69
CA VAL A 118 -15.71 -7.43 -6.80
C VAL A 118 -16.13 -8.43 -7.88
N GLY A 119 -17.43 -8.69 -7.97
CA GLY A 119 -17.94 -9.78 -8.81
C GLY A 119 -17.48 -11.14 -8.31
N GLU A 120 -16.86 -11.93 -9.19
CA GLU A 120 -16.32 -13.25 -8.84
C GLU A 120 -14.91 -13.18 -8.25
N GLU A 121 -14.22 -12.06 -8.45
CA GLU A 121 -12.81 -11.84 -8.13
C GLU A 121 -12.63 -11.15 -6.77
N GLN A 122 -11.43 -11.31 -6.22
CA GLN A 122 -10.98 -10.66 -4.99
C GLN A 122 -9.93 -9.63 -5.37
N GLU A 123 -10.07 -8.42 -4.88
CA GLU A 123 -9.21 -7.28 -5.20
C GLU A 123 -8.67 -6.67 -3.91
N VAL A 124 -7.50 -6.04 -3.99
CA VAL A 124 -7.00 -5.19 -2.90
C VAL A 124 -7.61 -3.81 -3.09
N ALA A 125 -8.44 -3.35 -2.17
CA ALA A 125 -9.11 -2.06 -2.25
C ALA A 125 -8.45 -1.05 -1.30
N TYR A 126 -8.22 0.16 -1.82
CA TYR A 126 -7.83 1.30 -1.00
C TYR A 126 -8.95 1.67 -0.02
N VAL A 127 -8.59 1.84 1.26
CA VAL A 127 -9.54 2.27 2.29
C VAL A 127 -9.25 3.71 2.70
N ASP A 128 -8.08 3.98 3.25
CA ASP A 128 -7.72 5.31 3.71
C ASP A 128 -6.19 5.45 3.78
N MET A 129 -5.69 6.65 4.05
CA MET A 129 -4.30 6.85 4.46
C MET A 129 -4.15 8.07 5.37
N ARG A 130 -2.99 8.24 6.00
CA ARG A 130 -2.66 9.52 6.60
C ARG A 130 -2.64 10.60 5.51
N ARG A 131 -3.28 11.73 5.81
CA ARG A 131 -3.28 12.86 4.87
C ARG A 131 -1.86 13.33 4.62
N VAL A 132 -1.45 13.34 3.36
CA VAL A 132 -0.22 14.02 2.95
C VAL A 132 -0.53 15.51 2.89
N ILE A 133 0.21 16.29 3.68
CA ILE A 133 0.13 17.74 3.68
C ILE A 133 1.25 18.23 2.75
N ASP A 134 0.87 19.05 1.77
CA ASP A 134 1.77 19.87 0.95
C ASP A 134 2.30 21.06 1.78
#